data_AF-A0A9C9X468-F1
#
_entry.id   AF-A0A9C9X468-F1
#
_cell.length_a   1.000
_cell.length_b   1.000
_cell.length_c   1.000
_cell.angle_alpha   90.00
_cell.angle_beta   90.00
_cell.angle_gamma   90.00
#
_symmetry.space_group_name_H-M   'P 1'
#
loop_
_entity.id
_entity.type
_entity.pdbx_description
1 polymer ?
#
loop_
_entity_poly.entity_id
_entity_poly.type
_entity_poly.pdbx_seq_one_letter_code
_entity_poly.pdbx_strand_id
1 'polypeptide(L)'
;MGVNQKGFAILNSASTDLPKDSVGMGNGSLSRYALGTCATIPDFIHLLDSTNQTGRQTRGNFGVIDSTGGAAIFEVAGHQYWKYNANDPVQAPHGYVIRTNFAFHGGGHGGIERFNRSVSLISSFVAGDSLNYRTVLRHQMRDFSDTLSLPVPVPYPGYWLPGIPLGYIYTYVSICRCTSVSAAVIHGIQPGEKATLSTMWAMLGQPAGAIAVPYWPVGQTPPAANGNSTAPLCDVARQIKSRLFDYQADDDYIDTYKLLDGTGGGLWTHTFPAEDSIFTATDSLMLIWRTTPPTTQEMLAAEYGFANHVLAVLQKEYNRLVPISPAQPGTPLPESFTLSQNYPNPFNPTTAIRIQLPYPARISLDIFDLQGRKIATLAGGKFPAGEHELTWKARHFASGIYLYRLEAVYRQAGILKHFRQTRKLTLLK
;
A
#
# COMPACT_ATOMS: atom_id res chain seq x y z
N MET A 1 -14.35 0.10 15.45
CA MET A 1 -13.83 1.48 15.47
C MET A 1 -14.95 2.43 15.08
N GLY A 2 -14.83 3.71 15.42
CA GLY A 2 -15.78 4.75 15.00
C GLY A 2 -15.55 6.06 15.75
N VAL A 3 -16.39 7.05 15.44
CA VAL A 3 -16.45 8.35 16.10
C VAL A 3 -17.91 8.70 16.37
N ASN A 4 -18.19 9.33 17.52
CA ASN A 4 -19.56 9.71 17.90
C ASN A 4 -19.81 11.23 17.78
N GLN A 5 -21.05 11.64 18.01
CA GLN A 5 -21.50 13.04 17.94
C GLN A 5 -20.85 13.98 18.97
N LYS A 6 -20.14 13.44 19.96
CA LYS A 6 -19.40 14.20 20.97
C LYS A 6 -17.92 14.39 20.60
N GLY A 7 -17.49 13.85 19.45
CA GLY A 7 -16.11 13.91 18.99
C GLY A 7 -15.21 12.88 19.66
N PHE A 8 -15.78 11.96 20.45
CA PHE A 8 -15.04 10.83 20.98
C PHE A 8 -14.91 9.77 19.90
N ALA A 9 -13.69 9.35 19.64
CA ALA A 9 -13.39 8.28 18.70
C ALA A 9 -12.59 7.17 19.35
N ILE A 10 -12.83 5.96 18.88
CA ILE A 10 -12.14 4.77 19.37
C ILE A 10 -11.85 3.80 18.21
N LEU A 11 -10.64 3.26 18.20
CA LEU A 11 -10.23 2.16 17.36
C LEU A 11 -9.43 1.17 18.19
N ASN A 12 -9.33 -0.08 17.73
CA ASN A 12 -8.61 -1.09 18.47
C ASN A 12 -7.84 -2.06 17.57
N SER A 13 -6.78 -2.63 18.13
CA SER A 13 -6.11 -3.81 17.62
C SER A 13 -6.11 -4.88 18.71
N ALA A 14 -6.38 -6.13 18.32
CA ALA A 14 -6.33 -7.24 19.27
C ALA A 14 -4.88 -7.53 19.66
N SER A 15 -4.67 -7.79 20.94
CA SER A 15 -3.36 -8.09 21.53
C SER A 15 -3.48 -9.38 22.34
N THR A 16 -2.98 -10.49 21.81
CA THR A 16 -3.18 -11.82 22.42
C THR A 16 -2.26 -12.10 23.60
N ASP A 17 -1.26 -11.25 23.76
CA ASP A 17 -0.19 -11.26 24.77
C ASP A 17 -0.58 -10.54 26.08
N LEU A 18 -1.78 -9.94 26.15
CA LEU A 18 -2.37 -9.44 27.38
C LEU A 18 -3.33 -10.47 28.02
N PRO A 19 -3.41 -10.56 29.36
CA PRO A 19 -4.37 -11.43 30.03
C PRO A 19 -5.79 -10.93 29.79
N LYS A 20 -6.72 -11.87 29.51
CA LYS A 20 -8.16 -11.62 29.45
C LYS A 20 -8.87 -12.33 30.59
N ASP A 21 -10.08 -11.90 30.90
CA ASP A 21 -11.00 -12.66 31.74
C ASP A 21 -11.95 -13.53 30.86
N SER A 22 -12.69 -14.41 31.50
CA SER A 22 -13.77 -15.23 30.95
C SER A 22 -15.12 -14.51 30.92
N VAL A 23 -15.27 -13.41 31.67
CA VAL A 23 -16.50 -12.64 31.80
C VAL A 23 -16.35 -11.19 31.32
N GLY A 24 -17.48 -10.50 31.16
CA GLY A 24 -17.52 -9.08 30.78
C GLY A 24 -17.39 -8.81 29.28
N MET A 25 -17.20 -7.53 28.94
CA MET A 25 -17.22 -7.08 27.54
C MET A 25 -16.00 -7.56 26.74
N GLY A 26 -16.25 -8.09 25.54
CA GLY A 26 -15.23 -8.26 24.51
C GLY A 26 -14.91 -6.96 23.77
N ASN A 27 -13.85 -6.98 22.95
CA ASN A 27 -13.32 -5.78 22.27
C ASN A 27 -14.38 -4.96 21.52
N GLY A 28 -15.27 -5.63 20.76
CA GLY A 28 -16.32 -4.99 19.99
C GLY A 28 -17.40 -4.36 20.87
N SER A 29 -17.86 -5.08 21.90
CA SER A 29 -18.86 -4.60 22.85
C SER A 29 -18.35 -3.40 23.65
N LEU A 30 -17.09 -3.43 24.10
CA LEU A 30 -16.45 -2.29 24.78
C LEU A 30 -16.41 -1.06 23.87
N SER A 31 -15.97 -1.22 22.62
CA SER A 31 -15.93 -0.11 21.66
C SER A 31 -17.31 0.48 21.39
N ARG A 32 -18.33 -0.37 21.23
CA ARG A 32 -19.72 0.05 21.02
C ARG A 32 -20.24 0.81 22.24
N TYR A 33 -19.99 0.31 23.44
CA TYR A 33 -20.43 0.95 24.68
C TYR A 33 -19.75 2.32 24.85
N ALA A 34 -18.43 2.39 24.63
CA ALA A 34 -17.67 3.63 24.69
C ALA A 34 -18.21 4.67 23.70
N LEU A 35 -18.46 4.29 22.44
CA LEU A 35 -19.06 5.19 21.45
C LEU A 35 -20.45 5.69 21.84
N GLY A 36 -21.22 4.91 22.60
CA GLY A 36 -22.55 5.29 23.08
C GLY A 36 -22.56 6.15 24.35
N THR A 37 -21.44 6.25 25.08
CA THR A 37 -21.43 6.83 26.44
C THR A 37 -20.33 7.86 26.68
N CYS A 38 -19.17 7.72 26.05
CA CYS A 38 -18.01 8.57 26.29
C CYS A 38 -18.02 9.82 25.41
N ALA A 39 -17.65 10.97 25.97
CA ALA A 39 -17.33 12.19 25.24
C ALA A 39 -15.84 12.53 25.29
N THR A 40 -15.14 12.04 26.33
CA THR A 40 -13.76 12.40 26.65
C THR A 40 -12.92 11.20 27.09
N ILE A 41 -11.59 11.33 27.10
CA ILE A 41 -10.67 10.33 27.65
C ILE A 41 -10.97 10.02 29.13
N PRO A 42 -11.25 10.99 30.02
CA PRO A 42 -11.72 10.73 31.37
C PRO A 42 -12.96 9.81 31.45
N ASP A 43 -13.96 9.99 30.57
CA ASP A 43 -15.13 9.11 30.54
C ASP A 43 -14.72 7.67 30.21
N PHE A 44 -13.79 7.50 29.28
CA PHE A 44 -13.26 6.18 28.92
C PHE A 44 -12.46 5.55 30.06
N ILE A 45 -11.68 6.35 30.80
CA ILE A 45 -10.98 5.88 32.01
C ILE A 45 -11.99 5.39 33.05
N HIS A 46 -13.05 6.15 33.33
CA HIS A 46 -14.11 5.72 34.25
C HIS A 46 -14.80 4.42 33.79
N LEU A 47 -14.99 4.24 32.48
CA LEU A 47 -15.50 2.98 31.92
C LEU A 47 -14.51 1.82 32.17
N LEU A 48 -13.21 2.03 31.98
CA LEU A 48 -12.20 1.00 32.25
C LEU A 48 -12.09 0.68 33.75
N ASP A 49 -12.11 1.68 34.62
CA ASP A 49 -12.06 1.51 36.07
C ASP A 49 -13.27 0.74 36.60
N SER A 50 -14.48 1.09 36.13
CA SER A 50 -15.70 0.36 36.51
C SER A 50 -15.68 -1.09 36.05
N THR A 51 -15.19 -1.35 34.83
CA THR A 51 -15.08 -2.71 34.29
C THR A 51 -13.89 -3.49 34.86
N ASN A 52 -12.91 -2.85 35.51
CA ASN A 52 -11.87 -3.55 36.26
C ASN A 52 -12.46 -4.33 37.44
N GLN A 53 -13.59 -3.86 38.00
CA GLN A 53 -14.25 -4.51 39.12
C GLN A 53 -14.96 -5.81 38.70
N THR A 54 -15.45 -5.88 37.47
CA THR A 54 -16.26 -7.00 36.95
C THR A 54 -15.53 -7.90 35.97
N GLY A 55 -14.40 -7.44 35.42
CA GLY A 55 -13.61 -8.16 34.43
C GLY A 55 -14.05 -7.89 33.00
N ARG A 56 -13.15 -8.21 32.06
CA ARG A 56 -13.37 -8.08 30.62
C ARG A 56 -12.76 -9.26 29.86
N GLN A 57 -13.48 -9.74 28.85
CA GLN A 57 -12.91 -10.58 27.79
C GLN A 57 -11.99 -9.78 26.84
N THR A 58 -11.97 -8.45 27.01
CA THR A 58 -11.15 -7.51 26.23
C THR A 58 -9.66 -7.76 26.45
N ARG A 59 -8.93 -7.84 25.34
CA ARG A 59 -7.48 -7.74 25.30
C ARG A 59 -7.04 -7.06 24.00
N GLY A 60 -6.35 -5.93 24.11
CA GLY A 60 -6.03 -5.14 22.93
C GLY A 60 -5.48 -3.76 23.23
N ASN A 61 -4.94 -3.14 22.18
CA ASN A 61 -4.59 -1.72 22.18
C ASN A 61 -5.80 -0.93 21.68
N PHE A 62 -6.26 0.05 22.44
CA PHE A 62 -7.36 0.95 22.09
C PHE A 62 -6.84 2.37 21.91
N GLY A 63 -6.84 2.86 20.68
CA GLY A 63 -6.56 4.27 20.39
C GLY A 63 -7.83 5.09 20.57
N VAL A 64 -7.73 6.18 21.32
CA VAL A 64 -8.83 7.12 21.55
C VAL A 64 -8.38 8.55 21.30
N ILE A 65 -9.29 9.34 20.75
CA ILE A 65 -9.18 10.80 20.68
C ILE A 65 -10.50 11.42 21.12
N ASP A 66 -10.45 12.64 21.63
CA ASP A 66 -11.65 13.39 22.04
C ASP A 66 -11.65 14.86 21.57
N SER A 67 -12.78 15.54 21.80
CA SER A 67 -13.00 16.93 21.40
C SER A 67 -12.25 17.97 22.25
N THR A 68 -11.54 17.54 23.30
CA THR A 68 -10.68 18.41 24.13
C THR A 68 -9.24 18.46 23.63
N GLY A 69 -8.94 17.79 22.50
CA GLY A 69 -7.59 17.63 21.98
C GLY A 69 -6.82 16.47 22.65
N GLY A 70 -7.50 15.65 23.45
CA GLY A 70 -6.92 14.46 24.06
C GLY A 70 -6.67 13.37 23.01
N ALA A 71 -5.48 12.76 23.06
CA ALA A 71 -5.14 11.59 22.24
C ALA A 71 -4.31 10.60 23.06
N ALA A 72 -4.75 9.34 23.11
CA ALA A 72 -4.06 8.31 23.88
C ALA A 72 -4.27 6.91 23.30
N ILE A 73 -3.34 6.01 23.62
CA ILE A 73 -3.50 4.57 23.45
C ILE A 73 -3.62 3.90 24.83
N PHE A 74 -4.56 2.97 24.95
CA PHE A 74 -4.76 2.14 26.13
C PHE A 74 -4.44 0.68 25.80
N GLU A 75 -3.47 0.09 26.49
CA GLU A 75 -3.30 -1.36 26.54
C GLU A 75 -4.32 -1.89 27.54
N VAL A 76 -5.41 -2.50 27.08
CA VAL A 76 -6.52 -2.96 27.92
C VAL A 76 -6.45 -4.47 28.07
N ALA A 77 -6.48 -4.94 29.32
CA ALA A 77 -6.51 -6.34 29.71
C ALA A 77 -7.79 -6.63 30.53
N GLY A 78 -7.90 -7.83 31.12
CA GLY A 78 -9.09 -8.27 31.87
C GLY A 78 -9.53 -7.32 32.99
N HIS A 79 -8.65 -7.01 33.94
CA HIS A 79 -8.94 -6.16 35.11
C HIS A 79 -7.99 -4.97 35.27
N GLN A 80 -7.22 -4.67 34.23
CA GLN A 80 -6.20 -3.62 34.27
C GLN A 80 -6.05 -2.98 32.89
N TYR A 81 -5.43 -1.82 32.88
CA TYR A 81 -5.03 -1.14 31.65
C TYR A 81 -3.80 -0.26 31.89
N TRP A 82 -3.12 0.09 30.80
CA TRP A 82 -2.03 1.07 30.79
C TRP A 82 -2.29 2.14 29.74
N LYS A 83 -2.11 3.40 30.12
CA LYS A 83 -2.37 4.56 29.26
C LYS A 83 -1.06 5.13 28.73
N TYR A 84 -1.03 5.40 27.44
CA TYR A 84 0.04 6.11 26.73
C TYR A 84 -0.52 7.38 26.11
N ASN A 85 -0.17 8.52 26.68
CA ASN A 85 -0.69 9.82 26.27
C ASN A 85 0.16 10.42 25.14
N ALA A 86 -0.45 10.69 23.98
CA ALA A 86 0.25 11.28 22.84
C ALA A 86 0.64 12.76 23.09
N ASN A 87 -0.01 13.42 24.06
CA ASN A 87 0.29 14.79 24.47
C ASN A 87 1.32 14.87 25.61
N ASP A 88 1.77 13.73 26.15
CA ASP A 88 2.82 13.70 27.18
C ASP A 88 4.19 13.59 26.49
N PRO A 89 5.05 14.63 26.57
CA PRO A 89 6.34 14.63 25.88
C PRO A 89 7.32 13.57 26.42
N VAL A 90 7.11 13.03 27.62
CA VAL A 90 7.92 11.92 28.16
C VAL A 90 7.52 10.60 27.50
N GLN A 91 6.23 10.40 27.22
CA GLN A 91 5.70 9.17 26.63
C GLN A 91 5.69 9.20 25.10
N ALA A 92 5.53 10.38 24.51
CA ALA A 92 5.40 10.63 23.09
C ALA A 92 6.23 11.88 22.71
N PRO A 93 7.57 11.80 22.69
CA PRO A 93 8.45 12.95 22.46
C PRO A 93 8.27 13.61 21.09
N HIS A 94 7.66 12.91 20.15
CA HIS A 94 7.33 13.41 18.81
C HIS A 94 5.82 13.61 18.59
N GLY A 95 5.01 13.56 19.66
CA GLY A 95 3.57 13.79 19.60
C GLY A 95 2.73 12.64 19.02
N TYR A 96 3.28 11.42 18.94
CA TYR A 96 2.55 10.24 18.45
C TYR A 96 2.87 8.98 19.24
N VAL A 97 1.94 8.02 19.22
CA VAL A 97 2.10 6.67 19.80
C VAL A 97 1.70 5.64 18.76
N ILE A 98 2.50 4.58 18.59
CA ILE A 98 2.25 3.50 17.62
C ILE A 98 2.04 2.18 18.37
N ARG A 99 1.03 1.41 17.94
CA ARG A 99 0.79 0.03 18.37
C ARG A 99 0.33 -0.84 17.20
N THR A 100 0.60 -2.15 17.29
CA THR A 100 0.09 -3.17 16.37
C THR A 100 -0.60 -4.28 17.15
N ASN A 101 -0.44 -5.56 16.77
CA ASN A 101 -1.16 -6.69 17.37
C ASN A 101 -0.50 -7.25 18.64
N PHE A 102 0.30 -6.43 19.31
CA PHE A 102 0.98 -6.76 20.56
C PHE A 102 0.98 -5.56 21.51
N ALA A 103 1.18 -5.83 22.79
CA ALA A 103 1.23 -4.86 23.86
C ALA A 103 2.62 -4.84 24.45
N PHE A 104 3.11 -3.66 24.84
CA PHE A 104 4.43 -3.56 25.44
C PHE A 104 4.45 -4.24 26.82
N HIS A 105 3.33 -4.21 27.55
CA HIS A 105 3.16 -4.98 28.79
C HIS A 105 2.92 -6.48 28.56
N GLY A 106 2.70 -6.93 27.32
CA GLY A 106 2.42 -8.34 26.99
C GLY A 106 3.63 -9.17 26.55
N GLY A 107 4.79 -8.54 26.30
CA GLY A 107 6.01 -9.22 25.85
C GLY A 107 6.30 -9.09 24.34
N GLY A 108 5.30 -8.74 23.52
CA GLY A 108 5.53 -7.99 22.28
C GLY A 108 6.06 -8.74 21.06
N HIS A 109 5.32 -9.72 20.51
CA HIS A 109 5.81 -10.49 19.35
C HIS A 109 4.86 -10.55 18.12
N GLY A 110 3.57 -10.22 18.28
CA GLY A 110 2.58 -10.36 17.22
C GLY A 110 2.64 -9.27 16.14
N GLY A 111 3.24 -9.56 14.97
CA GLY A 111 3.28 -8.63 13.83
C GLY A 111 4.31 -7.51 13.99
N ILE A 112 5.50 -7.88 14.44
CA ILE A 112 6.63 -6.97 14.68
C ILE A 112 7.11 -6.28 13.40
N GLU A 113 7.01 -6.95 12.25
CA GLU A 113 7.41 -6.42 10.95
C GLU A 113 6.57 -5.19 10.59
N ARG A 114 5.25 -5.29 10.79
CA ARG A 114 4.33 -4.16 10.60
C ARG A 114 4.59 -3.03 11.57
N PHE A 115 4.97 -3.34 12.81
CA PHE A 115 5.32 -2.32 13.80
C PHE A 115 6.57 -1.56 13.37
N ASN A 116 7.65 -2.28 13.05
CA ASN A 116 8.91 -1.70 12.59
C ASN A 116 8.70 -0.85 11.32
N ARG A 117 7.93 -1.38 10.37
CA ARG A 117 7.60 -0.65 9.14
C ARG A 117 6.79 0.61 9.42
N SER A 118 5.81 0.54 10.31
CA SER A 118 4.99 1.69 10.70
C SER A 118 5.82 2.75 11.43
N VAL A 119 6.73 2.36 12.32
CA VAL A 119 7.68 3.26 12.99
C VAL A 119 8.56 3.97 11.97
N SER A 120 9.12 3.23 11.00
CA SER A 120 9.94 3.81 9.93
C SER A 120 9.18 4.83 9.08
N LEU A 121 7.94 4.52 8.69
CA LEU A 121 7.10 5.42 7.89
C LEU A 121 6.70 6.68 8.66
N ILE A 122 6.14 6.53 9.87
CA ILE A 122 5.67 7.66 10.67
C ILE A 122 6.83 8.58 11.07
N SER A 123 7.96 8.02 11.50
CA SER A 123 9.15 8.84 11.82
C SER A 123 9.65 9.61 10.59
N SER A 124 9.62 9.01 9.40
CA SER A 124 9.97 9.70 8.15
C SER A 124 8.98 10.82 7.82
N PHE A 125 7.67 10.61 8.05
CA PHE A 125 6.67 11.65 7.81
C PHE A 125 6.81 12.83 8.77
N VAL A 126 7.10 12.56 10.04
CA VAL A 126 7.37 13.61 11.04
C VAL A 126 8.64 14.37 10.69
N ALA A 127 9.73 13.68 10.36
CA ALA A 127 10.98 14.31 9.96
C ALA A 127 10.85 15.17 8.68
N GLY A 128 9.92 14.81 7.80
CA GLY A 128 9.62 15.53 6.56
C GLY A 128 8.43 16.50 6.63
N ASP A 129 7.90 16.82 7.83
CA ASP A 129 6.72 17.68 8.03
C ASP A 129 5.51 17.32 7.15
N SER A 130 5.28 16.02 7.00
CA SER A 130 4.28 15.44 6.10
C SER A 130 3.32 14.49 6.81
N LEU A 131 3.38 14.42 8.15
CA LEU A 131 2.44 13.62 8.93
C LEU A 131 1.06 14.28 8.91
N ASN A 132 0.17 13.77 8.06
CA ASN A 132 -1.23 14.16 7.97
C ASN A 132 -2.09 12.97 7.51
N TYR A 133 -3.41 13.12 7.57
CA TYR A 133 -4.34 12.05 7.21
C TYR A 133 -4.17 11.55 5.76
N ARG A 134 -3.81 12.43 4.82
CA ARG A 134 -3.59 12.08 3.40
C ARG A 134 -2.38 11.16 3.27
N THR A 135 -1.25 11.54 3.88
CA THR A 135 -0.01 10.75 3.85
C THR A 135 -0.20 9.40 4.51
N VAL A 136 -0.92 9.33 5.64
CA VAL A 136 -1.23 8.07 6.32
C VAL A 136 -2.08 7.15 5.44
N LEU A 137 -3.18 7.67 4.87
CA LEU A 137 -4.07 6.90 3.98
C LEU A 137 -3.35 6.45 2.70
N ARG A 138 -2.59 7.35 2.07
CA ARG A 138 -1.93 7.12 0.78
C ARG A 138 -0.73 6.18 0.90
N HIS A 139 0.11 6.41 1.89
CA HIS A 139 1.43 5.77 1.96
C HIS A 139 1.54 4.73 3.06
N GLN A 140 1.04 4.98 4.28
CA GLN A 140 1.16 3.98 5.35
C GLN A 140 0.18 2.82 5.15
N MET A 141 -1.09 3.13 4.92
CA MET A 141 -2.16 2.11 4.89
C MET A 141 -2.15 1.25 3.62
N ARG A 142 -1.35 1.62 2.61
CA ARG A 142 -1.14 0.88 1.35
C ARG A 142 0.28 0.35 1.20
N ASP A 143 1.08 0.42 2.27
CA ASP A 143 2.50 0.04 2.22
C ASP A 143 2.70 -1.48 2.14
N PHE A 144 3.66 -1.86 1.29
CA PHE A 144 4.18 -3.22 1.18
C PHE A 144 5.63 -3.28 1.65
N SER A 145 5.95 -4.34 2.39
CA SER A 145 7.27 -4.56 2.97
C SER A 145 7.68 -6.03 2.96
N ASP A 146 8.98 -6.27 3.00
CA ASP A 146 9.55 -7.62 3.16
C ASP A 146 9.60 -8.06 4.64
N THR A 147 10.15 -9.24 4.89
CA THR A 147 10.30 -9.83 6.23
C THR A 147 11.31 -9.09 7.11
N LEU A 148 12.14 -8.22 6.52
CA LEU A 148 13.07 -7.33 7.23
C LEU A 148 12.45 -5.95 7.48
N SER A 149 11.13 -5.79 7.22
CA SER A 149 10.40 -4.52 7.34
C SER A 149 10.91 -3.43 6.38
N LEU A 150 11.58 -3.82 5.28
CA LEU A 150 12.06 -2.89 4.26
C LEU A 150 10.99 -2.61 3.21
N PRO A 151 10.93 -1.39 2.64
CA PRO A 151 9.96 -1.04 1.60
C PRO A 151 10.12 -1.92 0.36
N VAL A 152 8.99 -2.38 -0.19
CA VAL A 152 8.93 -3.05 -1.49
C VAL A 152 8.39 -2.07 -2.54
N PRO A 153 9.08 -1.86 -3.67
CA PRO A 153 8.63 -0.93 -4.70
C PRO A 153 7.39 -1.44 -5.44
N VAL A 154 6.59 -0.51 -5.95
CA VAL A 154 5.43 -0.77 -6.82
C VAL A 154 5.61 0.03 -8.12
N PRO A 155 5.78 -0.61 -9.29
CA PRO A 155 5.87 -2.06 -9.47
C PRO A 155 7.17 -2.66 -8.91
N TYR A 156 7.09 -3.93 -8.53
CA TYR A 156 8.23 -4.74 -8.16
C TYR A 156 8.89 -5.29 -9.43
N PRO A 157 10.15 -4.95 -9.75
CA PRO A 157 10.74 -5.24 -11.06
C PRO A 157 11.31 -6.67 -11.19
N GLY A 158 11.01 -7.57 -10.25
CA GLY A 158 11.65 -8.87 -10.14
C GLY A 158 10.69 -10.00 -9.79
N TYR A 159 11.27 -11.15 -9.47
CA TYR A 159 10.57 -12.33 -8.99
C TYR A 159 10.79 -12.46 -7.49
N TRP A 160 9.72 -12.60 -6.70
CA TRP A 160 9.84 -12.67 -5.24
C TRP A 160 10.65 -13.89 -4.80
N LEU A 161 10.34 -15.06 -5.37
CA LEU A 161 11.02 -16.33 -5.21
C LEU A 161 11.00 -17.10 -6.55
N PRO A 162 11.88 -18.10 -6.74
CA PRO A 162 11.80 -18.99 -7.90
C PRO A 162 10.40 -19.60 -8.04
N GLY A 163 9.79 -19.50 -9.22
CA GLY A 163 8.44 -20.01 -9.50
C GLY A 163 7.29 -19.03 -9.19
N ILE A 164 7.56 -17.92 -8.51
CA ILE A 164 6.59 -16.82 -8.39
C ILE A 164 6.66 -15.98 -9.67
N PRO A 165 5.54 -15.53 -10.27
CA PRO A 165 5.58 -14.72 -11.48
C PRO A 165 6.22 -13.32 -11.26
N LEU A 166 6.63 -12.68 -12.37
CA LEU A 166 7.24 -11.35 -12.34
C LEU A 166 6.29 -10.34 -11.68
N GLY A 167 6.82 -9.52 -10.77
CA GLY A 167 6.07 -8.44 -10.13
C GLY A 167 5.11 -8.85 -9.04
N TYR A 168 4.96 -10.15 -8.78
CA TYR A 168 4.24 -10.63 -7.61
C TYR A 168 5.10 -10.49 -6.36
N ILE A 169 4.50 -10.04 -5.26
CA ILE A 169 5.17 -9.89 -3.95
C ILE A 169 4.34 -10.54 -2.85
N TYR A 170 5.00 -11.13 -1.85
CA TYR A 170 4.35 -11.72 -0.69
C TYR A 170 3.93 -10.64 0.31
N THR A 171 2.66 -10.61 0.70
CA THR A 171 2.12 -9.48 1.48
C THR A 171 1.80 -9.78 2.94
N TYR A 172 1.90 -11.03 3.41
CA TYR A 172 1.45 -11.41 4.75
C TYR A 172 2.04 -10.56 5.89
N VAL A 173 3.33 -10.20 5.78
CA VAL A 173 4.05 -9.35 6.75
C VAL A 173 3.86 -7.85 6.52
N SER A 174 3.30 -7.44 5.39
CA SER A 174 3.06 -6.04 5.04
C SER A 174 1.95 -5.41 5.88
N ILE A 175 1.96 -4.08 5.97
CA ILE A 175 0.86 -3.30 6.57
C ILE A 175 -0.42 -3.52 5.73
N CYS A 176 -0.31 -3.33 4.41
CA CYS A 176 -1.34 -3.68 3.46
C CYS A 176 -1.15 -5.13 2.99
N ARG A 177 -2.05 -6.03 3.38
CA ARG A 177 -1.93 -7.48 3.07
C ARG A 177 -3.20 -8.06 2.48
N CYS A 178 -3.17 -9.31 2.03
CA CYS A 178 -4.31 -10.00 1.44
C CYS A 178 -5.55 -9.99 2.36
N THR A 179 -5.35 -10.10 3.69
CA THR A 179 -6.42 -10.13 4.69
C THR A 179 -6.88 -8.75 5.14
N SER A 180 -6.28 -7.67 4.64
CA SER A 180 -6.77 -6.31 4.90
C SER A 180 -8.11 -6.10 4.19
N VAL A 181 -9.16 -5.80 4.95
CA VAL A 181 -10.54 -5.63 4.43
C VAL A 181 -11.06 -4.20 4.52
N SER A 182 -10.33 -3.33 5.21
CA SER A 182 -10.59 -1.91 5.29
C SER A 182 -9.38 -1.20 5.89
N ALA A 183 -9.34 0.12 5.76
CA ALA A 183 -8.41 0.97 6.49
C ALA A 183 -9.11 2.30 6.80
N ALA A 184 -8.79 2.93 7.93
CA ALA A 184 -9.43 4.18 8.30
C ALA A 184 -8.53 5.09 9.14
N VAL A 185 -8.66 6.40 8.92
CA VAL A 185 -8.11 7.46 9.78
C VAL A 185 -9.29 8.23 10.37
N ILE A 186 -9.29 8.42 11.68
CA ILE A 186 -10.22 9.35 12.33
C ILE A 186 -9.45 10.64 12.59
N HIS A 187 -9.83 11.70 11.89
CA HIS A 187 -9.31 13.04 12.07
C HIS A 187 -10.20 13.75 13.09
N GLY A 188 -9.66 13.95 14.29
CA GLY A 188 -10.33 14.69 15.36
C GLY A 188 -10.44 16.18 15.07
N ILE A 189 -10.96 16.90 16.06
CA ILE A 189 -11.17 18.33 16.01
C ILE A 189 -10.29 19.05 17.04
N GLN A 190 -10.09 20.35 16.84
CA GLN A 190 -9.40 21.21 17.81
C GLN A 190 -10.35 21.63 18.95
N PRO A 191 -9.82 21.98 20.13
CA PRO A 191 -10.63 22.52 21.22
C PRO A 191 -11.48 23.72 20.76
N GLY A 192 -12.78 23.65 21.01
CA GLY A 192 -13.76 24.69 20.64
C GLY A 192 -14.43 24.48 19.28
N GLU A 193 -13.94 23.57 18.44
CA GLU A 193 -14.64 23.19 17.21
C GLU A 193 -15.89 22.35 17.49
N LYS A 194 -16.84 22.36 16.53
CA LYS A 194 -18.05 21.54 16.63
C LYS A 194 -17.69 20.06 16.50
N ALA A 195 -18.03 19.27 17.51
CA ALA A 195 -17.75 17.82 17.59
C ALA A 195 -18.12 17.03 16.31
N THR A 196 -19.21 17.40 15.64
CA THR A 196 -19.68 16.77 14.40
C THR A 196 -18.74 16.95 13.21
N LEU A 197 -17.73 17.83 13.30
CA LEU A 197 -16.70 18.02 12.28
C LEU A 197 -15.60 16.96 12.34
N SER A 198 -15.59 16.09 13.37
CA SER A 198 -14.70 14.94 13.41
C SER A 198 -14.93 14.08 12.17
N THR A 199 -13.87 13.83 11.40
CA THR A 199 -13.96 13.21 10.08
C THR A 199 -13.37 11.81 10.11
N MET A 200 -14.17 10.79 9.82
CA MET A 200 -13.70 9.42 9.62
C MET A 200 -13.46 9.19 8.14
N TRP A 201 -12.19 9.13 7.75
CA TRP A 201 -11.77 8.66 6.43
C TRP A 201 -11.75 7.16 6.42
N ALA A 202 -12.53 6.52 5.55
CA ALA A 202 -12.58 5.07 5.43
C ALA A 202 -12.36 4.60 3.99
N MET A 203 -11.46 3.64 3.83
CA MET A 203 -11.35 2.77 2.67
C MET A 203 -12.17 1.50 2.93
N LEU A 204 -13.27 1.34 2.22
CA LEU A 204 -14.11 0.14 2.30
C LEU A 204 -13.59 -0.91 1.32
N GLY A 205 -12.95 -1.97 1.85
CA GLY A 205 -12.32 -3.03 1.06
C GLY A 205 -10.79 -3.06 1.19
N GLN A 206 -10.14 -3.84 0.34
CA GLN A 206 -8.68 -4.01 0.36
C GLN A 206 -8.01 -2.65 0.07
N PRO A 207 -7.14 -2.11 0.95
CA PRO A 207 -6.65 -0.72 0.84
C PRO A 207 -5.91 -0.38 -0.45
N ALA A 208 -5.12 -1.29 -1.02
CA ALA A 208 -4.46 -1.10 -2.31
C ALA A 208 -5.46 -0.98 -3.48
N GLY A 209 -6.66 -1.55 -3.33
CA GLY A 209 -7.73 -1.52 -4.33
C GLY A 209 -8.87 -0.53 -4.06
N ALA A 210 -8.83 0.23 -2.96
CA ALA A 210 -9.91 1.10 -2.50
C ALA A 210 -9.50 2.58 -2.51
N ILE A 211 -10.48 3.47 -2.37
CA ILE A 211 -10.30 4.93 -2.24
C ILE A 211 -10.90 5.38 -0.91
N ALA A 212 -10.22 6.29 -0.20
CA ALA A 212 -10.72 6.83 1.05
C ALA A 212 -11.90 7.78 0.84
N VAL A 213 -12.98 7.59 1.61
CA VAL A 213 -14.17 8.45 1.63
C VAL A 213 -14.32 9.07 3.03
N PRO A 214 -14.59 10.39 3.15
CA PRO A 214 -14.85 11.02 4.44
C PRO A 214 -16.31 10.81 4.87
N TYR A 215 -16.49 10.54 6.16
CA TYR A 215 -17.79 10.44 6.82
C TYR A 215 -17.78 11.23 8.13
N TRP A 216 -18.92 11.80 8.48
CA TRP A 216 -19.12 12.58 9.71
C TRP A 216 -20.17 11.92 10.60
N PRO A 217 -20.08 12.06 11.93
CA PRO A 217 -20.98 11.39 12.87
C PRO A 217 -22.34 12.10 12.96
N VAL A 218 -23.03 12.29 11.84
CA VAL A 218 -24.26 13.12 11.77
C VAL A 218 -25.51 12.37 11.35
N GLY A 219 -25.39 11.15 10.85
CA GLY A 219 -26.53 10.37 10.43
C GLY A 219 -26.19 8.99 9.88
N GLN A 220 -27.07 8.48 9.02
CA GLN A 220 -26.87 7.21 8.33
C GLN A 220 -25.88 7.38 7.19
N THR A 221 -24.96 6.44 7.06
CA THR A 221 -24.01 6.40 5.93
C THR A 221 -24.75 6.24 4.60
N PRO A 222 -24.22 6.80 3.49
CA PRO A 222 -24.86 6.76 2.19
C PRO A 222 -25.04 5.32 1.66
N PRO A 223 -26.03 5.05 0.79
CA PRO A 223 -26.31 3.71 0.28
C PRO A 223 -25.10 2.99 -0.35
N ALA A 224 -24.20 3.73 -1.02
CA ALA A 224 -22.97 3.15 -1.59
C ALA A 224 -22.02 2.57 -0.52
N ALA A 225 -22.11 3.05 0.73
CA ALA A 225 -21.29 2.65 1.87
C ALA A 225 -22.08 1.86 2.93
N ASN A 226 -23.34 1.54 2.68
CA ASN A 226 -24.24 0.92 3.64
C ASN A 226 -24.85 -0.39 3.12
N GLY A 227 -25.17 -1.30 4.03
CA GLY A 227 -25.88 -2.54 3.74
C GLY A 227 -25.77 -3.57 4.87
N ASN A 228 -26.65 -4.57 4.86
CA ASN A 228 -26.80 -5.51 5.99
C ASN A 228 -25.58 -6.43 6.18
N SER A 229 -25.03 -6.96 5.07
CA SER A 229 -23.86 -7.86 5.09
C SER A 229 -22.66 -7.26 4.37
N THR A 230 -22.92 -6.42 3.38
CA THR A 230 -21.92 -5.76 2.54
C THR A 230 -22.51 -4.47 1.99
N ALA A 231 -21.64 -3.57 1.53
CA ALA A 231 -21.99 -2.33 0.85
C ALA A 231 -21.49 -2.38 -0.61
N PRO A 232 -22.11 -1.64 -1.55
CA PRO A 232 -21.65 -1.57 -2.93
C PRO A 232 -20.16 -1.24 -3.10
N LEU A 233 -19.62 -0.34 -2.27
CA LEU A 233 -18.18 -0.03 -2.24
C LEU A 233 -17.33 -1.23 -1.82
N CYS A 234 -17.76 -2.00 -0.81
CA CYS A 234 -17.08 -3.24 -0.41
C CYS A 234 -17.13 -4.28 -1.54
N ASP A 235 -18.24 -4.39 -2.26
CA ASP A 235 -18.42 -5.39 -3.30
C ASP A 235 -17.46 -5.16 -4.48
N VAL A 236 -17.41 -3.93 -5.00
CA VAL A 236 -16.46 -3.59 -6.08
C VAL A 236 -15.01 -3.69 -5.60
N ALA A 237 -14.70 -3.32 -4.35
CA ALA A 237 -13.35 -3.45 -3.82
C ALA A 237 -12.93 -4.91 -3.66
N ARG A 238 -13.85 -5.84 -3.31
CA ARG A 238 -13.56 -7.29 -3.31
C ARG A 238 -13.32 -7.83 -4.71
N GLN A 239 -14.07 -7.33 -5.70
CA GLN A 239 -13.87 -7.66 -7.11
C GLN A 239 -12.51 -7.17 -7.64
N ILE A 240 -12.09 -5.97 -7.25
CA ILE A 240 -10.74 -5.47 -7.55
C ILE A 240 -9.68 -6.32 -6.85
N LYS A 241 -9.87 -6.63 -5.56
CA LYS A 241 -8.96 -7.50 -4.80
C LYS A 241 -8.73 -8.83 -5.52
N SER A 242 -9.77 -9.48 -6.04
CA SER A 242 -9.61 -10.77 -6.73
C SER A 242 -8.81 -10.69 -8.03
N ARG A 243 -8.68 -9.50 -8.63
CA ARG A 243 -7.79 -9.25 -9.77
C ARG A 243 -6.37 -8.89 -9.35
N LEU A 244 -6.20 -8.27 -8.18
CA LEU A 244 -4.89 -7.91 -7.63
C LEU A 244 -4.17 -9.12 -7.01
N PHE A 245 -4.91 -10.00 -6.34
CA PHE A 245 -4.44 -11.21 -5.65
C PHE A 245 -4.94 -12.46 -6.39
N ASP A 246 -4.47 -12.65 -7.63
CA ASP A 246 -4.96 -13.71 -8.52
C ASP A 246 -3.97 -14.86 -8.73
N TYR A 247 -2.89 -14.89 -7.94
CA TYR A 247 -1.96 -16.02 -7.94
C TYR A 247 -2.64 -17.25 -7.33
N GLN A 248 -3.00 -18.21 -8.18
CA GLN A 248 -3.85 -19.35 -7.80
C GLN A 248 -3.26 -20.26 -6.73
N ALA A 249 -1.92 -20.32 -6.63
CA ALA A 249 -1.27 -21.19 -5.66
C ALA A 249 -1.23 -20.60 -4.24
N ASP A 250 -1.31 -19.27 -4.11
CA ASP A 250 -1.21 -18.57 -2.82
C ASP A 250 -1.78 -17.14 -2.92
N ASP A 251 -2.85 -16.88 -2.17
CA ASP A 251 -3.57 -15.60 -2.18
C ASP A 251 -2.89 -14.51 -1.33
N ASP A 252 -1.76 -14.80 -0.69
CA ASP A 252 -0.91 -13.80 -0.03
C ASP A 252 -0.10 -12.97 -1.04
N TYR A 253 -0.04 -13.38 -2.32
CA TYR A 253 0.70 -12.68 -3.35
C TYR A 253 -0.15 -11.68 -4.14
N ILE A 254 0.36 -10.46 -4.26
CA ILE A 254 -0.24 -9.39 -5.07
C ILE A 254 0.58 -9.11 -6.32
N ASP A 255 -0.08 -8.91 -7.46
CA ASP A 255 0.54 -8.40 -8.69
C ASP A 255 0.71 -6.88 -8.63
N THR A 256 1.96 -6.42 -8.46
CA THR A 256 2.26 -4.99 -8.35
C THR A 256 2.17 -4.23 -9.67
N TYR A 257 2.26 -4.90 -10.83
CA TYR A 257 2.11 -4.24 -12.13
C TYR A 257 0.66 -3.83 -12.41
N LYS A 258 -0.31 -4.51 -11.79
CA LYS A 258 -1.72 -4.07 -11.81
C LYS A 258 -1.97 -2.80 -11.00
N LEU A 259 -1.12 -2.50 -10.02
CA LEU A 259 -1.20 -1.26 -9.25
C LEU A 259 -0.56 -0.10 -10.03
N LEU A 260 0.65 -0.29 -10.54
CA LEU A 260 1.38 0.64 -11.41
C LEU A 260 2.22 -0.14 -12.40
N ASP A 261 2.15 0.17 -13.69
CA ASP A 261 2.89 -0.58 -14.72
C ASP A 261 4.27 0.02 -15.11
N GLY A 262 4.60 1.19 -14.55
CA GLY A 262 5.83 1.93 -14.86
C GLY A 262 5.79 2.73 -16.18
N THR A 263 4.68 2.69 -16.92
CA THR A 263 4.44 3.41 -18.18
C THR A 263 3.32 4.45 -18.09
N GLY A 264 2.76 4.64 -16.90
CA GLY A 264 1.65 5.56 -16.65
C GLY A 264 0.27 4.89 -16.63
N GLY A 265 0.22 3.56 -16.63
CA GLY A 265 -0.99 2.78 -16.36
C GLY A 265 -0.95 2.04 -15.01
N GLY A 266 -1.97 1.21 -14.79
CA GLY A 266 -2.24 0.55 -13.51
C GLY A 266 -3.41 1.18 -12.75
N LEU A 267 -3.86 0.53 -11.68
CA LEU A 267 -4.99 0.99 -10.88
C LEU A 267 -4.75 2.36 -10.24
N TRP A 268 -3.55 2.56 -9.68
CA TRP A 268 -3.22 3.78 -8.92
C TRP A 268 -3.10 5.02 -9.79
N THR A 269 -2.92 4.88 -11.11
CA THR A 269 -2.88 6.04 -12.01
C THR A 269 -4.25 6.72 -12.17
N HIS A 270 -5.33 6.03 -11.81
CA HIS A 270 -6.69 6.57 -11.82
C HIS A 270 -7.24 6.75 -10.41
N THR A 271 -7.00 5.81 -9.48
CA THR A 271 -7.58 5.89 -8.13
C THR A 271 -6.92 6.96 -7.27
N PHE A 272 -5.62 7.25 -7.46
CA PHE A 272 -4.95 8.31 -6.70
C PHE A 272 -5.42 9.71 -7.09
N PRO A 273 -5.52 10.09 -8.38
CA PRO A 273 -6.13 11.37 -8.76
C PRO A 273 -7.59 11.52 -8.29
N ALA A 274 -8.38 10.44 -8.32
CA ALA A 274 -9.73 10.45 -7.79
C ALA A 274 -9.73 10.73 -6.28
N GLU A 275 -8.89 10.04 -5.51
CA GLU A 275 -8.72 10.28 -4.07
C GLU A 275 -8.24 11.72 -3.76
N ASP A 276 -7.31 12.26 -4.56
CA ASP A 276 -6.83 13.64 -4.42
C ASP A 276 -7.96 14.66 -4.63
N SER A 277 -8.90 14.37 -5.54
CA SER A 277 -10.09 15.21 -5.75
C SER A 277 -11.02 15.20 -4.53
N ILE A 278 -11.22 14.05 -3.90
CA ILE A 278 -12.01 13.92 -2.67
C ILE A 278 -11.35 14.69 -1.54
N PHE A 279 -10.04 14.53 -1.36
CA PHE A 279 -9.32 15.26 -0.32
C PHE A 279 -9.44 16.78 -0.52
N THR A 280 -9.26 17.26 -1.75
CA THR A 280 -9.32 18.70 -2.07
C THR A 280 -10.71 19.28 -1.85
N ALA A 281 -11.75 18.57 -2.29
CA ALA A 281 -13.14 18.98 -2.05
C ALA A 281 -13.47 19.00 -0.56
N THR A 282 -12.99 18.00 0.19
CA THR A 282 -13.21 17.92 1.64
C THR A 282 -12.52 19.05 2.38
N ASP A 283 -11.26 19.35 2.07
CA ASP A 283 -10.55 20.47 2.71
C ASP A 283 -11.24 21.81 2.44
N SER A 284 -11.78 21.99 1.22
CA SER A 284 -12.55 23.18 0.86
C SER A 284 -13.85 23.29 1.68
N LEU A 285 -14.57 22.19 1.87
CA LEU A 285 -15.76 22.15 2.73
C LEU A 285 -15.39 22.44 4.19
N MET A 286 -14.36 21.79 4.71
CA MET A 286 -13.93 21.94 6.11
C MET A 286 -13.47 23.36 6.43
N LEU A 287 -12.83 24.05 5.48
CA LEU A 287 -12.49 25.47 5.63
C LEU A 287 -13.73 26.34 5.87
N ILE A 288 -14.80 26.10 5.11
CA ILE A 288 -16.06 26.83 5.24
C ILE A 288 -16.82 26.41 6.50
N TRP A 289 -16.90 25.11 6.77
CA TRP A 289 -17.70 24.54 7.85
C TRP A 289 -17.20 24.90 9.25
N ARG A 290 -15.91 25.21 9.38
CA ARG A 290 -15.33 25.73 10.63
C ARG A 290 -15.80 27.16 10.96
N THR A 291 -16.08 27.98 9.95
CA THR A 291 -16.57 29.35 10.14
C THR A 291 -18.09 29.46 10.04
N THR A 292 -18.70 28.59 9.25
CA THR A 292 -20.14 28.57 8.97
C THR A 292 -20.62 27.12 9.08
N PRO A 293 -21.02 26.68 10.29
CA PRO A 293 -21.34 25.29 10.53
C PRO A 293 -22.46 24.76 9.61
N PRO A 294 -22.27 23.62 8.95
CA PRO A 294 -23.27 23.05 8.06
C PRO A 294 -24.43 22.45 8.86
N THR A 295 -25.55 22.33 8.17
CA THR A 295 -26.66 21.47 8.57
C THR A 295 -26.30 19.99 8.38
N THR A 296 -26.97 19.11 9.11
CA THR A 296 -26.84 17.65 8.92
C THR A 296 -27.12 17.24 7.49
N GLN A 297 -28.09 17.87 6.82
CA GLN A 297 -28.46 17.54 5.44
C GLN A 297 -27.34 17.86 4.44
N GLU A 298 -26.63 18.98 4.61
CA GLU A 298 -25.50 19.34 3.76
C GLU A 298 -24.33 18.37 3.93
N MET A 299 -24.05 17.94 5.17
CA MET A 299 -23.00 16.95 5.45
C MET A 299 -23.34 15.60 4.83
N LEU A 300 -24.58 15.10 5.00
CA LEU A 300 -25.04 13.86 4.38
C LEU A 300 -25.05 13.93 2.85
N ALA A 301 -25.38 15.09 2.27
CA ALA A 301 -25.30 15.31 0.82
C ALA A 301 -23.86 15.22 0.31
N ALA A 302 -22.89 15.77 1.06
CA ALA A 302 -21.47 15.64 0.72
C ALA A 302 -21.00 14.19 0.78
N GLU A 303 -21.34 13.44 1.84
CA GLU A 303 -21.02 12.00 1.95
C GLU A 303 -21.59 11.20 0.78
N TYR A 304 -22.84 11.45 0.42
CA TYR A 304 -23.50 10.81 -0.72
C TYR A 304 -22.77 11.10 -2.03
N GLY A 305 -22.38 12.36 -2.27
CA GLY A 305 -21.63 12.76 -3.46
C GLY A 305 -20.28 12.04 -3.55
N PHE A 306 -19.49 12.05 -2.47
CA PHE A 306 -18.19 11.40 -2.43
C PHE A 306 -18.28 9.88 -2.60
N ALA A 307 -19.17 9.22 -1.88
CA ALA A 307 -19.31 7.77 -1.94
C ALA A 307 -19.74 7.28 -3.33
N ASN A 308 -20.66 7.99 -4.01
CA ASN A 308 -21.08 7.64 -5.36
C ASN A 308 -20.00 7.93 -6.41
N HIS A 309 -19.26 9.03 -6.27
CA HIS A 309 -18.11 9.30 -7.14
C HIS A 309 -17.09 8.17 -7.04
N VAL A 310 -16.72 7.77 -5.83
CA VAL A 310 -15.77 6.67 -5.60
C VAL A 310 -16.32 5.35 -6.15
N LEU A 311 -17.59 5.03 -5.93
CA LEU A 311 -18.20 3.82 -6.48
C LEU A 311 -18.09 3.77 -8.01
N ALA A 312 -18.40 4.87 -8.69
CA ALA A 312 -18.31 4.96 -10.14
C ALA A 312 -16.86 4.80 -10.65
N VAL A 313 -15.89 5.42 -9.97
CA VAL A 313 -14.46 5.26 -10.29
C VAL A 313 -14.03 3.80 -10.14
N LEU A 314 -14.32 3.18 -9.00
CA LEU A 314 -13.92 1.78 -8.74
C LEU A 314 -14.58 0.80 -9.72
N GLN A 315 -15.85 1.00 -10.08
CA GLN A 315 -16.52 0.16 -11.08
C GLN A 315 -15.86 0.27 -12.47
N LYS A 316 -15.46 1.48 -12.85
CA LYS A 316 -14.73 1.72 -14.09
C LYS A 316 -13.36 1.06 -14.08
N GLU A 317 -12.62 1.20 -12.98
CA GLU A 317 -11.29 0.59 -12.84
C GLU A 317 -11.34 -0.92 -12.76
N TYR A 318 -12.34 -1.48 -12.06
CA TYR A 318 -12.58 -2.91 -12.09
C TYR A 318 -12.70 -3.39 -13.53
N ASN A 319 -13.54 -2.77 -14.36
CA ASN A 319 -13.71 -3.17 -15.77
C ASN A 319 -12.42 -3.05 -16.61
N ARG A 320 -11.47 -2.19 -16.23
CA ARG A 320 -10.18 -2.01 -16.92
C ARG A 320 -9.13 -3.04 -16.55
N LEU A 321 -9.17 -3.54 -15.31
CA LEU A 321 -8.24 -4.58 -14.85
C LEU A 321 -8.53 -5.87 -15.60
N VAL A 322 -7.84 -6.21 -16.68
CA VAL A 322 -8.14 -7.45 -17.41
C VAL A 322 -7.93 -8.67 -16.48
N PRO A 323 -8.90 -9.58 -16.32
CA PRO A 323 -8.67 -10.84 -15.63
C PRO A 323 -7.54 -11.57 -16.37
N ILE A 324 -6.51 -12.03 -15.67
CA ILE A 324 -5.53 -12.89 -16.30
C ILE A 324 -6.29 -14.16 -16.74
N SER A 325 -6.49 -14.32 -18.05
CA SER A 325 -6.86 -15.63 -18.62
C SER A 325 -5.81 -16.62 -18.11
N PRO A 326 -6.18 -17.77 -17.50
CA PRO A 326 -5.26 -18.60 -16.72
C PRO A 326 -3.94 -18.69 -17.45
N ALA A 327 -2.92 -18.07 -16.86
CA ALA A 327 -1.65 -17.88 -17.51
C ALA A 327 -1.22 -19.25 -18.02
N GLN A 328 -0.99 -19.37 -19.34
CA GLN A 328 -0.11 -20.42 -19.80
C GLN A 328 1.15 -20.32 -18.93
N PRO A 329 1.70 -21.45 -18.46
CA PRO A 329 2.92 -21.43 -17.66
C PRO A 329 3.88 -20.46 -18.32
N GLY A 330 4.24 -19.40 -17.59
CA GLY A 330 5.02 -18.30 -18.15
C GLY A 330 6.18 -18.89 -18.92
N THR A 331 6.44 -18.36 -20.12
CA THR A 331 7.54 -18.83 -20.96
C THR A 331 8.75 -19.04 -20.06
N PRO A 332 9.29 -20.28 -19.98
CA PRO A 332 10.34 -20.59 -19.03
C PRO A 332 11.45 -19.57 -19.22
N LEU A 333 11.84 -18.92 -18.10
CA LEU A 333 12.94 -17.97 -18.15
C LEU A 333 14.17 -18.66 -18.74
N PRO A 334 14.97 -17.95 -19.54
CA PRO A 334 16.21 -18.51 -20.02
C PRO A 334 17.07 -19.01 -18.86
N GLU A 335 17.67 -20.18 -19.00
CA GLU A 335 18.51 -20.77 -17.95
C GLU A 335 19.88 -20.07 -17.84
N SER A 336 20.29 -19.35 -18.89
CA SER A 336 21.60 -18.71 -18.96
C SER A 336 21.58 -17.42 -19.77
N PHE A 337 22.60 -16.57 -19.54
CA PHE A 337 22.82 -15.37 -20.35
C PHE A 337 23.32 -15.77 -21.74
N THR A 338 22.64 -15.30 -22.79
CA THR A 338 23.02 -15.58 -24.18
C THR A 338 22.99 -14.31 -25.02
N LEU A 339 24.05 -14.08 -25.79
CA LEU A 339 24.09 -13.17 -26.93
C LEU A 339 24.04 -13.99 -28.23
N SER A 340 22.88 -13.97 -28.89
CA SER A 340 22.63 -14.73 -30.13
C SER A 340 23.33 -14.11 -31.33
N GLN A 341 23.57 -14.93 -32.35
CA GLN A 341 24.01 -14.45 -33.65
C GLN A 341 22.94 -13.54 -34.26
N ASN A 342 23.34 -12.39 -34.80
CA ASN A 342 22.40 -11.47 -35.45
C ASN A 342 21.78 -12.12 -36.70
N TYR A 343 20.52 -11.79 -37.00
CA TYR A 343 19.83 -12.29 -38.20
C TYR A 343 19.09 -11.16 -38.92
N PRO A 344 19.24 -11.02 -40.26
CA PRO A 344 20.16 -11.79 -41.12
C PRO A 344 21.65 -11.49 -40.83
N ASN A 345 22.56 -12.37 -41.26
CA ASN A 345 24.01 -12.12 -41.29
C ASN A 345 24.67 -12.92 -42.45
N PRO A 346 25.23 -12.29 -43.50
CA PRO A 346 25.35 -10.84 -43.71
C PRO A 346 24.00 -10.12 -43.77
N PHE A 347 24.00 -8.82 -43.47
CA PHE A 347 22.77 -8.01 -43.45
C PHE A 347 22.92 -6.71 -44.26
N ASN A 348 21.78 -6.15 -44.68
CA ASN A 348 21.71 -4.88 -45.41
C ASN A 348 20.36 -4.16 -45.18
N PRO A 349 20.33 -2.91 -44.70
CA PRO A 349 21.23 -2.32 -43.71
C PRO A 349 20.75 -2.60 -42.27
N THR A 350 19.77 -3.49 -42.08
CA THR A 350 19.14 -3.75 -40.78
C THR A 350 19.29 -5.21 -40.36
N THR A 351 19.55 -5.46 -39.09
CA THR A 351 19.62 -6.81 -38.49
C THR A 351 19.05 -6.80 -37.09
N ALA A 352 18.52 -7.94 -36.64
CA ALA A 352 18.03 -8.15 -35.28
C ALA A 352 19.08 -8.91 -34.45
N ILE A 353 19.27 -8.49 -33.20
CA ILE A 353 20.16 -9.11 -32.23
C ILE A 353 19.30 -9.54 -31.04
N ARG A 354 19.27 -10.85 -30.76
CA ARG A 354 18.54 -11.40 -29.62
C ARG A 354 19.47 -11.61 -28.43
N ILE A 355 18.99 -11.25 -27.24
CA ILE A 355 19.65 -11.51 -25.97
C ILE A 355 18.69 -12.24 -25.03
N GLN A 356 19.24 -13.11 -24.19
CA GLN A 356 18.52 -13.82 -23.14
C GLN A 356 19.12 -13.46 -21.79
N LEU A 357 18.28 -13.08 -20.83
CA LEU A 357 18.69 -12.68 -19.49
C LEU A 357 17.96 -13.58 -18.47
N PRO A 358 18.65 -14.46 -17.72
CA PRO A 358 18.03 -15.29 -16.67
C PRO A 358 17.61 -14.47 -15.44
N TYR A 359 18.18 -13.28 -15.26
CA TYR A 359 17.91 -12.35 -14.16
C TYR A 359 17.81 -10.91 -14.67
N PRO A 360 17.08 -10.02 -13.98
CA PRO A 360 17.14 -8.60 -14.25
C PRO A 360 18.59 -8.10 -14.17
N ALA A 361 19.03 -7.36 -15.19
CA ALA A 361 20.43 -6.97 -15.33
C ALA A 361 20.55 -5.54 -15.84
N ARG A 362 21.61 -4.83 -15.43
CA ARG A 362 22.04 -3.62 -16.13
C ARG A 362 22.95 -4.03 -17.28
N ILE A 363 22.53 -3.78 -18.51
CA ILE A 363 23.26 -4.20 -19.71
C ILE A 363 23.90 -3.02 -20.45
N SER A 364 24.93 -3.31 -21.24
CA SER A 364 25.45 -2.49 -22.34
C SER A 364 25.63 -3.40 -23.55
N LEU A 365 24.95 -3.09 -24.66
CA LEU A 365 25.15 -3.74 -25.95
C LEU A 365 25.81 -2.75 -26.90
N ASP A 366 27.10 -2.94 -27.14
CA ASP A 366 27.95 -2.01 -27.87
C ASP A 366 28.45 -2.63 -29.18
N ILE A 367 28.59 -1.80 -30.23
CA ILE A 367 29.13 -2.16 -31.54
C ILE A 367 30.55 -1.59 -31.68
N PHE A 368 31.46 -2.38 -32.26
CA PHE A 368 32.88 -2.05 -32.43
C PHE A 368 33.33 -2.33 -33.87
N ASP A 369 34.33 -1.57 -34.33
CA ASP A 369 35.07 -1.89 -35.55
C ASP A 369 36.13 -2.99 -35.32
N LEU A 370 36.83 -3.40 -36.39
CA LEU A 370 37.88 -4.42 -36.32
C LEU A 370 39.12 -3.97 -35.54
N GLN A 371 39.31 -2.65 -35.36
CA GLN A 371 40.36 -2.08 -34.52
C GLN A 371 39.96 -2.06 -33.03
N GLY A 372 38.76 -2.52 -32.69
CA GLY A 372 38.25 -2.56 -31.32
C GLY A 372 37.73 -1.22 -30.80
N ARG A 373 37.56 -0.21 -31.68
CA ARG A 373 36.97 1.08 -31.30
C ARG A 373 35.45 0.94 -31.23
N LYS A 374 34.85 1.42 -30.14
CA LYS A 374 33.39 1.46 -30.01
C LYS A 374 32.83 2.52 -30.97
N ILE A 375 31.90 2.11 -31.83
CA ILE A 375 31.29 2.98 -32.85
C ILE A 375 29.80 3.26 -32.60
N ALA A 376 29.14 2.45 -31.77
CA ALA A 376 27.76 2.68 -31.35
C ALA A 376 27.43 1.94 -30.04
N THR A 377 26.44 2.44 -29.31
CA THR A 377 25.75 1.71 -28.23
C THR A 377 24.32 1.45 -28.70
N LEU A 378 23.96 0.18 -28.87
CA LEU A 378 22.65 -0.24 -29.38
C LEU A 378 21.57 -0.24 -28.29
N ALA A 379 21.95 -0.65 -27.07
CA ALA A 379 21.07 -0.62 -25.91
C ALA A 379 21.90 -0.50 -24.63
N GLY A 380 21.39 0.23 -23.64
CA GLY A 380 22.03 0.35 -22.34
C GLY A 380 21.03 0.72 -21.27
N GLY A 381 21.17 0.16 -20.06
CA GLY A 381 20.25 0.41 -18.96
C GLY A 381 19.81 -0.86 -18.25
N LYS A 382 18.76 -0.77 -17.42
CA LYS A 382 18.19 -1.92 -16.71
C LYS A 382 17.19 -2.64 -17.62
N PHE A 383 17.36 -3.95 -17.75
CA PHE A 383 16.48 -4.82 -18.51
C PHE A 383 15.92 -5.91 -17.56
N PRO A 384 14.63 -6.27 -17.69
CA PRO A 384 14.06 -7.39 -16.94
C PRO A 384 14.62 -8.73 -17.44
N ALA A 385 14.46 -9.79 -16.65
CA ALA A 385 14.76 -11.14 -17.12
C ALA A 385 13.82 -11.52 -18.29
N GLY A 386 14.29 -12.39 -19.18
CA GLY A 386 13.56 -12.82 -20.36
C GLY A 386 14.38 -12.63 -21.64
N GLU A 387 13.69 -12.80 -22.77
CA GLU A 387 14.25 -12.61 -24.11
C GLU A 387 14.00 -11.19 -24.59
N HIS A 388 15.01 -10.58 -25.24
CA HIS A 388 14.90 -9.25 -25.83
C HIS A 388 15.45 -9.26 -27.24
N GLU A 389 14.78 -8.58 -28.17
CA GLU A 389 15.22 -8.39 -29.55
C GLU A 389 15.55 -6.91 -29.80
N LEU A 390 16.78 -6.65 -30.25
CA LEU A 390 17.32 -5.30 -30.46
C LEU A 390 17.69 -5.14 -31.94
N THR A 391 17.15 -4.11 -32.59
CA THR A 391 17.34 -3.88 -34.02
C THR A 391 18.46 -2.87 -34.28
N TRP A 392 19.51 -3.28 -35.01
CA TRP A 392 20.55 -2.35 -35.47
C TRP A 392 20.29 -1.88 -36.90
N LYS A 393 20.24 -0.56 -37.11
CA LYS A 393 20.08 0.08 -38.43
C LYS A 393 21.41 0.73 -38.86
N ALA A 394 22.20 0.03 -39.66
CA ALA A 394 23.58 0.41 -40.00
C ALA A 394 23.71 1.28 -41.28
N ARG A 395 22.71 2.13 -41.59
CA ARG A 395 22.67 2.89 -42.85
C ARG A 395 23.88 3.79 -43.06
N HIS A 396 24.45 4.33 -41.98
CA HIS A 396 25.58 5.26 -42.01
C HIS A 396 26.95 4.58 -41.85
N PHE A 397 27.02 3.24 -41.85
CA PHE A 397 28.26 2.48 -41.70
C PHE A 397 28.71 1.88 -43.03
N ALA A 398 30.02 1.71 -43.24
CA ALA A 398 30.57 1.11 -44.46
C ALA A 398 30.37 -0.41 -44.47
N SER A 399 30.29 -1.04 -45.65
CA SER A 399 30.34 -2.51 -45.76
C SER A 399 31.59 -3.05 -45.08
N GLY A 400 31.46 -4.14 -44.33
CA GLY A 400 32.58 -4.69 -43.58
C GLY A 400 32.16 -5.55 -42.39
N ILE A 401 33.16 -6.00 -41.66
CA ILE A 401 32.99 -6.80 -40.44
C ILE A 401 33.00 -5.87 -39.23
N TYR A 402 32.06 -6.11 -38.31
CA TYR A 402 31.98 -5.45 -37.02
C TYR A 402 31.86 -6.49 -35.91
N LEU A 403 32.14 -6.06 -34.69
CA LEU A 403 31.91 -6.84 -33.47
C LEU A 403 30.80 -6.20 -32.66
N TYR A 404 30.03 -7.01 -31.96
CA TYR A 404 29.07 -6.53 -30.97
C TYR A 404 29.23 -7.28 -29.67
N ARG A 405 29.09 -6.56 -28.56
CA ARG A 405 29.40 -7.07 -27.23
C ARG A 405 28.30 -6.73 -26.25
N LEU A 406 27.81 -7.77 -25.56
CA LEU A 406 26.93 -7.65 -24.41
C LEU A 406 27.77 -7.70 -23.15
N GLU A 407 27.64 -6.69 -22.31
CA GLU A 407 28.10 -6.69 -20.91
C GLU A 407 26.87 -6.57 -20.01
N ALA A 408 26.77 -7.41 -18.98
CA ALA A 408 25.64 -7.40 -18.04
C ALA A 408 26.13 -7.49 -16.60
N VAL A 409 25.56 -6.66 -15.73
CA VAL A 409 25.76 -6.70 -14.28
C VAL A 409 24.43 -7.08 -13.63
N TYR A 410 24.43 -8.18 -12.86
CA TYR A 410 23.22 -8.77 -12.30
C TYR A 410 23.44 -9.28 -10.88
N ARG A 411 22.36 -9.55 -10.15
CA ARG A 411 22.42 -10.18 -8.82
C ARG A 411 21.85 -11.60 -8.88
N GLN A 412 22.55 -12.54 -8.28
CA GLN A 412 22.10 -13.92 -8.10
C GLN A 412 22.39 -14.33 -6.65
N ALA A 413 21.34 -14.74 -5.91
CA ALA A 413 21.44 -15.03 -4.47
C ALA A 413 22.12 -13.91 -3.67
N GLY A 414 21.77 -12.65 -3.95
CA GLY A 414 22.31 -11.46 -3.29
C GLY A 414 23.71 -11.02 -3.74
N ILE A 415 24.45 -11.85 -4.50
CA ILE A 415 25.81 -11.58 -4.95
C ILE A 415 25.81 -10.87 -6.31
N LEU A 416 26.61 -9.80 -6.45
CA LEU A 416 26.81 -9.10 -7.71
C LEU A 416 27.70 -9.92 -8.65
N LYS A 417 27.25 -10.16 -9.88
CA LYS A 417 27.96 -10.91 -10.91
C LYS A 417 28.02 -10.13 -12.23
N HIS A 418 28.99 -10.50 -13.05
CA HIS A 418 29.25 -9.90 -14.36
C HIS A 418 29.21 -10.96 -15.45
N PHE A 419 28.60 -10.63 -16.58
CA PHE A 419 28.59 -11.44 -17.79
C PHE A 419 29.11 -10.60 -18.97
N ARG A 420 29.89 -11.24 -19.85
CA ARG A 420 30.39 -10.61 -21.08
C ARG A 420 30.44 -11.63 -22.21
N GLN A 421 29.85 -11.28 -23.35
CA GLN A 421 29.93 -12.08 -24.58
C GLN A 421 30.10 -11.19 -25.80
N THR A 422 30.88 -11.64 -26.79
CA THR A 422 31.15 -10.90 -28.03
C THR A 422 30.87 -11.78 -29.24
N ARG A 423 30.32 -11.19 -30.29
CA ARG A 423 29.96 -11.85 -31.55
C ARG A 423 30.35 -10.96 -32.73
N LYS A 424 30.44 -11.55 -33.91
CA LYS A 424 30.78 -10.89 -35.17
C LYS A 424 29.53 -10.68 -36.02
N LEU A 425 29.42 -9.57 -36.71
CA LEU A 425 28.39 -9.33 -37.73
C LEU A 425 29.00 -8.74 -39.01
N THR A 426 28.38 -8.99 -40.16
CA THR A 426 28.89 -8.60 -41.49
C THR A 426 27.85 -7.73 -42.20
N LEU A 427 28.17 -6.47 -42.43
CA LEU A 427 27.36 -5.55 -43.23
C LEU A 427 27.80 -5.63 -44.69
N LEU A 428 26.86 -5.90 -45.59
CA LEU A 428 27.09 -5.95 -47.04
C LEU A 428 26.08 -5.03 -47.73
N LYS A 429 26.53 -3.85 -48.18
CA LYS A 429 25.69 -2.90 -48.92
C LYS A 429 25.54 -3.24 -50.39
#